data_AF-A0A1U6IRF6-F1
#
_entry.id   AF-A0A1U6IRF6-F1
#
_cell.length_a   1.000
_cell.length_b   1.000
_cell.length_c   1.000
_cell.angle_alpha   90.00
_cell.angle_beta   90.00
_cell.angle_gamma   90.00
#
_symmetry.space_group_name_H-M   'P 1'
#
loop_
_entity.id
_entity.type
_entity.pdbx_description
1 polymer ?
#
loop_
_entity_poly.entity_id
_entity_poly.type
_entity_poly.pdbx_seq_one_letter_code
_entity_poly.pdbx_strand_id
1 'polypeptide(L)'
;MGRSGESGTFAENDGDASRADRRKHLRKINNSYWLCHGAYRSNARMVNGVVYDMPAAIGPVDVAVFGSILLHLRDPFLALENAARLTQETMIVSDLSPFGRFASRFRRNPRFMPNSAKPDGITDGWFRLPPLLVQEYLAILGFKYGNRTRPIYTIVARR
;
A
#
# COMPACT_ATOMS: atom_id res chain seq x y z
N MET A 1 39.91 -23.01 -8.27
CA MET A 1 38.61 -23.43 -8.83
C MET A 1 37.52 -22.58 -8.17
N GLY A 2 37.41 -21.30 -8.54
CA GLY A 2 36.47 -20.36 -7.93
C GLY A 2 35.21 -20.24 -8.77
N ARG A 3 34.06 -20.61 -8.22
CA ARG A 3 32.75 -20.29 -8.82
C ARG A 3 32.35 -18.91 -8.33
N SER A 4 32.52 -17.91 -9.18
CA SER A 4 31.83 -16.63 -9.10
C SER A 4 30.34 -16.89 -9.32
N GLY A 5 29.56 -16.91 -8.24
CA GLY A 5 28.11 -16.85 -8.33
C GLY A 5 27.72 -15.44 -8.73
N GLU A 6 27.44 -15.22 -10.02
CA GLU A 6 26.76 -14.01 -10.48
C GLU A 6 25.42 -13.90 -9.74
N SER A 7 25.32 -12.89 -8.87
CA SER A 7 24.04 -12.45 -8.36
C SER A 7 23.24 -11.95 -9.56
N GLY A 8 22.24 -12.71 -10.00
CA GLY A 8 21.33 -12.30 -11.08
C GLY A 8 20.80 -10.90 -10.81
N THR A 9 21.29 -9.93 -11.55
CA THR A 9 20.92 -8.52 -11.44
C THR A 9 19.49 -8.35 -11.94
N PHE A 10 18.67 -7.59 -11.21
CA PHE A 10 17.36 -7.06 -11.63
C PHE A 10 17.41 -6.17 -12.90
N ALA A 11 18.50 -6.22 -13.68
CA ALA A 11 18.84 -5.29 -14.75
C ALA A 11 18.21 -5.66 -16.10
N GLU A 12 17.88 -6.92 -16.34
CA GLU A 12 17.37 -7.42 -17.63
C GLU A 12 15.84 -7.54 -17.68
N ASN A 13 15.11 -6.56 -17.13
CA ASN A 13 13.70 -6.43 -17.47
C ASN A 13 13.56 -5.39 -18.57
N ASP A 14 12.83 -5.74 -19.64
CA ASP A 14 12.32 -4.87 -20.72
C ASP A 14 11.35 -3.81 -20.18
N GLY A 15 11.86 -3.04 -19.22
CA GLY A 15 11.10 -2.24 -18.29
C GLY A 15 10.94 -0.81 -18.76
N ASP A 16 11.69 -0.36 -19.76
CA ASP A 16 11.71 1.08 -20.09
C ASP A 16 10.46 1.54 -20.83
N ALA A 17 9.93 0.73 -21.75
CA ALA A 17 8.64 0.98 -22.39
C ALA A 17 7.48 0.86 -21.39
N SER A 18 7.47 -0.20 -20.56
CA SER A 18 6.47 -0.40 -19.49
C SER A 18 6.52 0.73 -18.44
N ARG A 19 7.71 1.20 -18.06
CA ARG A 19 7.92 2.36 -17.18
C ARG A 19 7.44 3.64 -17.85
N ALA A 20 7.68 3.83 -19.15
CA ALA A 20 7.20 4.99 -19.89
C ALA A 20 5.67 5.05 -19.93
N ASP A 21 5.02 3.94 -20.22
CA ASP A 21 3.56 3.85 -20.20
C ASP A 21 2.99 4.07 -18.80
N ARG A 22 3.62 3.49 -17.76
CA ARG A 22 3.27 3.75 -16.35
C ARG A 22 3.38 5.23 -16.00
N ARG A 23 4.48 5.89 -16.39
CA ARG A 23 4.68 7.34 -16.17
C ARG A 23 3.60 8.15 -16.88
N LYS A 24 3.26 7.79 -18.12
CA LYS A 24 2.20 8.46 -18.89
C LYS A 24 0.84 8.30 -18.21
N HIS A 25 0.53 7.12 -17.68
CA HIS A 25 -0.69 6.87 -16.93
C HIS A 25 -0.74 7.67 -15.61
N LEU A 26 0.33 7.63 -14.81
CA LEU A 26 0.43 8.40 -13.56
C LEU A 26 0.30 9.92 -13.81
N ARG A 27 0.89 10.43 -14.90
CA ARG A 27 0.73 11.83 -15.30
C ARG A 27 -0.74 12.20 -15.54
N LYS A 28 -1.51 11.33 -16.19
CA LYS A 28 -2.95 11.55 -16.38
C LYS A 28 -3.70 11.61 -15.04
N ILE A 29 -3.39 10.71 -14.11
CA ILE A 29 -4.00 10.71 -12.77
C ILE A 29 -3.68 12.02 -12.03
N ASN A 30 -2.42 12.45 -12.03
CA ASN A 30 -2.02 13.70 -11.38
C ASN A 30 -2.70 14.92 -12.01
N ASN A 31 -2.82 14.95 -13.35
CA ASN A 31 -3.53 16.03 -14.03
C ASN A 31 -5.02 16.04 -13.66
N SER A 32 -5.67 14.88 -13.56
CA SER A 32 -7.07 14.78 -13.14
C SER A 32 -7.28 15.28 -11.73
N TYR A 33 -6.34 15.02 -10.80
CA TYR A 33 -6.40 15.61 -9.46
C TYR A 33 -6.42 17.14 -9.53
N TRP A 34 -5.48 17.76 -10.24
CA TRP A 34 -5.37 19.22 -10.31
C TRP A 34 -6.55 19.87 -11.04
N LEU A 35 -7.07 19.22 -12.07
CA LEU A 35 -8.30 19.63 -12.75
C LEU A 35 -9.47 19.69 -11.77
N CYS A 36 -9.72 18.59 -11.03
CA CYS A 36 -10.78 18.55 -10.03
C CYS A 36 -10.52 19.51 -8.86
N HIS A 37 -9.28 19.64 -8.42
CA HIS A 37 -8.89 20.54 -7.33
C HIS A 37 -9.28 21.99 -7.64
N GLY A 38 -8.95 22.48 -8.85
CA GLY A 38 -9.36 23.80 -9.30
C GLY A 38 -10.87 23.92 -9.55
N ALA A 39 -11.47 22.96 -10.26
CA ALA A 39 -12.89 22.99 -10.63
C ALA A 39 -13.82 23.01 -9.42
N TYR A 40 -13.47 22.28 -8.35
CA TYR A 40 -14.25 22.20 -7.11
C TYR A 40 -13.76 23.15 -6.02
N ARG A 41 -12.77 24.02 -6.30
CA ARG A 41 -12.13 24.91 -5.32
C ARG A 41 -11.75 24.17 -4.03
N SER A 42 -11.15 23.00 -4.21
CA SER A 42 -10.84 22.10 -3.11
C SER A 42 -9.81 22.72 -2.17
N ASN A 43 -10.01 22.55 -0.86
CA ASN A 43 -9.02 22.92 0.16
C ASN A 43 -8.00 21.81 0.45
N ALA A 44 -8.03 20.70 -0.31
CA ALA A 44 -7.13 19.57 -0.11
C ALA A 44 -5.67 19.96 -0.40
N ARG A 45 -4.74 19.61 0.48
CA ARG A 45 -3.30 19.87 0.31
C ARG A 45 -2.60 18.60 -0.13
N MET A 46 -1.79 18.67 -1.18
CA MET A 46 -0.99 17.55 -1.68
C MET A 46 0.42 17.59 -1.06
N VAL A 47 0.87 16.45 -0.54
CA VAL A 47 2.25 16.24 -0.08
C VAL A 47 2.84 15.08 -0.85
N ASN A 48 3.96 15.30 -1.54
CA ASN A 48 4.69 14.27 -2.27
C ASN A 48 5.86 13.78 -1.41
N GLY A 49 6.00 12.47 -1.26
CA GLY A 49 7.05 11.86 -0.45
C GLY A 49 7.03 10.34 -0.54
N VAL A 50 7.83 9.70 0.30
CA VAL A 50 7.88 8.24 0.44
C VAL A 50 7.22 7.84 1.76
N VAL A 51 6.41 6.78 1.74
CA VAL A 51 5.62 6.35 2.92
C VAL A 51 6.50 5.93 4.12
N TYR A 52 7.77 5.59 3.87
CA TYR A 52 8.73 5.23 4.93
C TYR A 52 9.35 6.44 5.63
N ASP A 53 9.21 7.64 5.06
CA ASP A 53 9.77 8.88 5.57
C ASP A 53 8.74 10.01 5.38
N MET A 54 7.61 9.88 6.09
CA MET A 54 6.54 10.89 6.02
C MET A 54 6.94 12.14 6.81
N PRO A 55 6.94 13.33 6.18
CA PRO A 55 7.43 14.55 6.83
C PRO A 55 6.50 14.96 7.97
N ALA A 56 7.10 15.29 9.12
CA ALA A 56 6.37 15.78 10.30
C ALA A 56 5.55 17.06 10.01
N ALA A 57 5.93 17.81 8.96
CA ALA A 57 5.22 19.01 8.51
C ALA A 57 3.78 18.76 8.01
N ILE A 58 3.38 17.50 7.76
CA ILE A 58 1.98 17.14 7.51
C ILE A 58 1.11 17.51 8.74
N GLY A 59 1.69 17.44 9.94
CA GLY A 59 0.98 17.66 11.19
C GLY A 59 0.04 16.49 11.55
N PRO A 60 -0.66 16.60 12.68
CA PRO A 60 -1.66 15.62 13.08
C PRO A 60 -2.85 15.61 12.12
N VAL A 61 -3.44 14.43 11.91
CA VAL A 61 -4.65 14.21 11.13
C VAL A 61 -5.64 13.37 11.92
N ASP A 62 -6.94 13.63 11.78
CA ASP A 62 -7.96 12.82 12.45
C ASP A 62 -8.04 11.42 11.83
N VAL A 63 -7.92 11.35 10.50
CA VAL A 63 -8.13 10.13 9.72
C VAL A 63 -7.00 9.89 8.72
N ALA A 64 -6.42 8.69 8.72
CA ALA A 64 -5.53 8.21 7.67
C ALA A 64 -6.19 7.09 6.85
N VAL A 65 -6.05 7.15 5.53
CA VAL A 65 -6.67 6.20 4.59
C VAL A 65 -5.62 5.56 3.69
N PHE A 66 -5.64 4.23 3.62
CA PHE A 66 -4.78 3.39 2.80
C PHE A 66 -5.63 2.69 1.74
N GLY A 67 -5.62 3.22 0.51
CA GLY A 67 -6.38 2.67 -0.61
C GLY A 67 -5.50 1.83 -1.53
N SER A 68 -5.59 0.50 -1.42
CA SER A 68 -4.87 -0.46 -2.27
C SER A 68 -3.36 -0.25 -2.32
N ILE A 69 -2.77 0.35 -1.27
CA ILE A 69 -1.36 0.75 -1.28
C ILE A 69 -0.46 -0.27 -0.57
N LEU A 70 -0.92 -0.89 0.52
CA LEU A 70 -0.05 -1.75 1.36
C LEU A 70 0.46 -2.98 0.59
N LEU A 71 -0.33 -3.48 -0.36
CA LEU A 71 0.05 -4.59 -1.23
C LEU A 71 1.26 -4.27 -2.13
N HIS A 72 1.53 -2.98 -2.37
CA HIS A 72 2.65 -2.49 -3.16
C HIS A 72 3.90 -2.18 -2.32
N LEU A 73 3.85 -2.30 -1.00
CA LEU A 73 4.95 -1.91 -0.11
C LEU A 73 5.77 -3.13 0.33
N ARG A 74 7.09 -2.96 0.31
CA ARG A 74 8.04 -3.92 0.89
C ARG A 74 7.82 -4.13 2.39
N ASP A 75 7.45 -3.07 3.11
CA ASP A 75 7.19 -3.14 4.55
C ASP A 75 5.85 -2.45 4.87
N PRO A 76 4.73 -3.19 4.80
CA PRO A 76 3.42 -2.61 5.08
C PRO A 76 3.25 -2.22 6.56
N PHE A 77 3.99 -2.84 7.48
CA PHE A 77 3.88 -2.53 8.91
C PHE A 77 4.55 -1.19 9.23
N LEU A 78 5.78 -0.96 8.74
CA LEU A 78 6.47 0.32 8.89
C LEU A 78 5.67 1.48 8.27
N ALA A 79 5.01 1.24 7.14
CA ALA A 79 4.14 2.23 6.52
C ALA A 79 2.94 2.61 7.39
N LEU A 80 2.30 1.61 8.02
CA LEU A 80 1.22 1.82 8.98
C LEU A 80 1.72 2.57 10.23
N GLU A 81 2.87 2.16 10.78
CA GLU A 81 3.48 2.80 11.94
C GLU A 81 3.76 4.29 11.68
N ASN A 82 4.36 4.62 10.54
CA ASN A 82 4.65 6.01 10.20
C ASN A 82 3.38 6.87 10.12
N ALA A 83 2.26 6.34 9.60
CA ALA A 83 1.00 7.08 9.55
C ALA A 83 0.34 7.15 10.94
N ALA A 84 0.43 6.09 11.73
CA ALA A 84 -0.10 6.02 13.08
C ALA A 84 0.49 7.12 13.97
N ARG A 85 1.75 7.54 13.76
CA ARG A 85 2.36 8.69 14.46
C ARG A 85 1.62 10.01 14.21
N LEU A 86 1.02 10.18 13.04
CA LEU A 86 0.29 11.40 12.66
C LEU A 86 -1.23 11.28 12.90
N THR A 87 -1.75 10.05 13.03
CA THR A 87 -3.20 9.79 13.08
C THR A 87 -3.72 9.86 14.51
N GLN A 88 -4.69 10.74 14.76
CA GLN A 88 -5.27 10.95 16.08
C GLN A 88 -6.42 9.99 16.38
N GLU A 89 -7.32 9.79 15.41
CA GLU A 89 -8.55 9.04 15.66
C GLU A 89 -8.64 7.75 14.86
N THR A 90 -8.63 7.80 13.52
CA THR A 90 -9.07 6.68 12.68
C THR A 90 -8.07 6.29 11.60
N MET A 91 -7.75 5.00 11.50
CA MET A 91 -7.07 4.42 10.34
C MET A 91 -8.04 3.58 9.51
N ILE A 92 -8.06 3.80 8.20
CA ILE A 92 -8.89 3.05 7.24
C ILE A 92 -7.96 2.33 6.26
N VAL A 93 -8.07 1.01 6.16
CA VAL A 93 -7.32 0.20 5.18
C VAL A 93 -8.31 -0.47 4.23
N SER A 94 -8.14 -0.23 2.94
CA SER A 94 -8.99 -0.81 1.89
C SER A 94 -8.13 -1.53 0.84
N ASP A 95 -8.07 -2.86 0.90
CA ASP A 95 -7.09 -3.67 0.16
C ASP A 95 -7.70 -4.94 -0.46
N LEU A 96 -6.94 -5.52 -1.39
CA LEU A 96 -7.27 -6.81 -2.01
C LEU A 96 -6.83 -7.97 -1.14
N SER A 97 -7.75 -8.88 -0.83
CA SER A 97 -7.43 -10.10 -0.07
C SER A 97 -6.73 -11.15 -0.96
N PRO A 98 -5.72 -11.87 -0.45
CA PRO A 98 -5.14 -13.04 -1.13
C PRO A 98 -6.11 -14.20 -1.33
N PHE A 99 -7.17 -14.27 -0.52
CA PHE A 99 -8.04 -15.42 -0.46
C PHE A 99 -9.47 -15.06 -0.86
N GLY A 100 -10.26 -16.08 -1.21
CA GLY A 100 -11.70 -15.92 -1.34
C GLY A 100 -12.34 -15.40 -0.04
N ARG A 101 -13.56 -14.86 -0.15
CA ARG A 101 -14.27 -14.17 0.94
C ARG A 101 -14.31 -14.95 2.25
N PHE A 102 -14.53 -16.27 2.18
CA PHE A 102 -14.57 -17.17 3.34
C PHE A 102 -13.19 -17.42 3.94
N ALA A 103 -12.21 -17.83 3.13
CA ALA A 103 -10.87 -18.14 3.63
C ALA A 103 -10.14 -16.91 4.22
N SER A 104 -10.46 -15.71 3.73
CA SER A 104 -9.94 -14.44 4.27
C SER A 104 -10.31 -14.18 5.73
N ARG A 105 -11.38 -14.81 6.22
CA ARG A 105 -11.87 -14.66 7.61
C ARG A 105 -11.11 -15.47 8.64
N PHE A 106 -10.28 -16.41 8.20
CA PHE A 106 -9.61 -17.37 9.08
C PHE A 106 -8.09 -17.39 8.92
N ARG A 107 -7.55 -16.74 7.88
CA ARG A 107 -6.12 -16.76 7.59
C ARG A 107 -5.46 -15.42 7.92
N ARG A 108 -4.28 -15.50 8.54
CA ARG A 108 -3.40 -14.35 8.84
C ARG A 108 -2.14 -14.32 7.97
N ASN A 109 -1.80 -15.40 7.29
CA ASN A 109 -0.53 -15.47 6.55
C ASN A 109 -0.57 -14.59 5.29
N PRO A 110 0.35 -13.62 5.16
CA PRO A 110 0.47 -12.84 3.94
C PRO A 110 1.04 -13.72 2.82
N ARG A 111 0.69 -13.41 1.57
CA ARG A 111 1.28 -14.08 0.40
C ARG A 111 2.33 -13.16 -0.21
N PHE A 112 3.61 -13.52 -0.09
CA PHE A 112 4.68 -12.87 -0.83
C PHE A 112 4.51 -13.14 -2.33
N MET A 113 4.56 -12.08 -3.12
CA MET A 113 4.27 -12.13 -4.54
C MET A 113 5.53 -12.41 -5.38
N PRO A 114 6.64 -11.66 -5.24
CA PRO A 114 7.83 -11.86 -6.08
C PRO A 114 8.27 -13.33 -6.14
N ASN A 115 8.58 -13.79 -7.35
CA ASN A 115 8.93 -15.17 -7.62
C ASN A 115 10.13 -15.20 -8.57
N SER A 116 11.26 -15.74 -8.10
CA SER A 116 12.49 -15.83 -8.90
C SER A 116 12.34 -16.71 -10.14
N ALA A 117 11.43 -17.69 -10.13
CA ALA A 117 11.14 -18.53 -11.29
C ALA A 117 10.26 -17.83 -12.35
N LYS A 118 9.67 -16.66 -12.01
CA LYS A 118 8.85 -15.84 -12.91
C LYS A 118 9.12 -14.35 -12.62
N PRO A 119 10.32 -13.85 -12.93
CA PRO A 119 10.73 -12.48 -12.61
C PRO A 119 9.78 -11.42 -13.22
N ASP A 120 9.20 -11.72 -14.39
CA ASP A 120 8.22 -10.84 -15.08
C ASP A 120 6.76 -11.11 -14.71
N GLY A 121 6.49 -12.18 -13.95
CA GLY A 121 5.14 -12.70 -13.75
C GLY A 121 4.29 -11.88 -12.78
N ILE A 122 4.89 -10.98 -12.00
CA ILE A 122 4.21 -10.14 -11.03
C ILE A 122 4.80 -8.73 -11.07
N THR A 123 4.06 -7.80 -11.66
CA THR A 123 4.54 -6.44 -11.93
C THR A 123 4.13 -5.41 -10.88
N ASP A 124 3.17 -5.74 -10.00
CA ASP A 124 2.44 -4.71 -9.25
C ASP A 124 2.18 -5.06 -7.78
N GLY A 125 3.11 -5.69 -7.06
CA GLY A 125 2.99 -5.80 -5.60
C GLY A 125 3.98 -6.73 -4.91
N TRP A 126 4.26 -6.44 -3.64
CA TRP A 126 5.10 -7.25 -2.76
C TRP A 126 4.31 -8.34 -2.05
N PHE A 127 3.10 -7.99 -1.59
CA PHE A 127 2.28 -8.87 -0.77
C PHE A 127 0.82 -8.84 -1.20
N ARG A 128 0.10 -9.91 -0.88
CA ARG A 128 -1.35 -9.84 -0.65
C ARG A 128 -1.61 -10.07 0.83
N LEU A 129 -2.22 -9.08 1.47
CA LEU A 129 -2.42 -9.05 2.93
C LEU A 129 -3.84 -9.48 3.28
N PRO A 130 -4.04 -10.52 4.11
CA PRO A 130 -5.36 -10.90 4.57
C PRO A 130 -5.86 -9.90 5.65
N PRO A 131 -7.18 -9.70 5.77
CA PRO A 131 -7.75 -8.71 6.67
C PRO A 131 -7.42 -8.96 8.14
N LEU A 132 -7.34 -10.22 8.58
CA LEU A 132 -6.99 -10.53 9.98
C LEU A 132 -5.57 -10.06 10.35
N LEU A 133 -4.62 -10.11 9.41
CA LEU A 133 -3.26 -9.62 9.66
C LEU A 133 -3.25 -8.10 9.80
N VAL A 134 -3.98 -7.41 8.93
CA VAL A 134 -4.09 -5.95 8.98
C VAL A 134 -4.79 -5.50 10.26
N GLN A 135 -5.82 -6.22 10.72
CA GLN A 135 -6.45 -5.98 12.03
C GLN A 135 -5.44 -6.11 13.17
N GLU A 136 -4.60 -7.15 13.15
CA GLU A 136 -3.55 -7.34 14.15
C GLU A 136 -2.53 -6.20 14.11
N TYR A 137 -2.08 -5.78 12.93
CA TYR A 137 -1.17 -4.63 12.78
C TYR A 137 -1.75 -3.36 13.38
N LEU A 138 -3.02 -3.05 13.09
CA LEU A 138 -3.71 -1.89 13.64
C LEU A 138 -3.86 -1.99 15.16
N ALA A 139 -4.16 -3.18 15.69
CA ALA A 139 -4.24 -3.43 17.12
C ALA A 139 -2.89 -3.21 17.83
N ILE A 140 -1.78 -3.69 17.25
CA ILE A 140 -0.42 -3.47 17.77
C ILE A 140 -0.09 -1.96 17.82
N LEU A 141 -0.53 -1.20 16.83
CA LEU A 141 -0.35 0.26 16.76
C LEU A 141 -1.31 1.05 17.68
N GLY A 142 -2.14 0.36 18.46
CA GLY A 142 -3.05 0.98 19.44
C GLY A 142 -4.44 1.33 18.91
N PHE A 143 -4.82 0.86 17.72
CA PHE A 143 -6.15 1.10 17.13
C PHE A 143 -7.07 -0.11 17.32
N LYS A 144 -8.31 0.13 17.75
CA LYS A 144 -9.39 -0.86 17.87
C LYS A 144 -10.19 -0.91 16.58
N TYR A 145 -10.39 -2.08 15.99
CA TYR A 145 -11.09 -2.21 14.71
C TYR A 145 -12.59 -2.51 14.86
N GLY A 146 -13.39 -1.94 13.95
CA GLY A 146 -14.81 -2.29 13.77
C GLY A 146 -15.00 -3.32 12.64
N ASN A 147 -15.95 -4.24 12.81
CA ASN A 147 -16.24 -5.27 11.80
C ASN A 147 -17.04 -4.71 10.61
N ARG A 148 -16.38 -4.39 9.49
CA ARG A 148 -17.01 -4.33 8.15
C ARG A 148 -16.11 -5.02 7.12
N THR A 149 -16.67 -5.89 6.29
CA THR A 149 -15.92 -6.54 5.19
C THR A 149 -16.75 -6.47 3.91
N ARG A 150 -16.18 -5.90 2.84
CA ARG A 150 -16.76 -5.79 1.48
C ARG A 150 -15.90 -6.64 0.50
N PRO A 151 -16.26 -6.80 -0.79
CA PRO A 151 -15.48 -7.63 -1.73
C PRO A 151 -14.02 -7.19 -1.89
N ILE A 152 -13.74 -5.90 -1.74
CA ILE A 152 -12.47 -5.35 -1.24
C ILE A 152 -12.64 -5.25 0.27
N TYR A 153 -11.70 -5.77 1.06
CA TYR A 153 -11.87 -5.62 2.51
C TYR A 153 -11.56 -4.18 2.90
N THR A 154 -12.40 -3.61 3.75
CA THR A 154 -12.19 -2.26 4.29
C THR A 154 -12.22 -2.37 5.81
N ILE A 155 -11.08 -2.19 6.45
CA ILE A 155 -10.95 -2.14 7.91
C ILE A 155 -10.98 -0.69 8.34
N VAL A 156 -11.79 -0.38 9.35
CA VAL A 156 -11.84 0.93 9.99
C VAL A 156 -11.45 0.70 11.45
N ALA A 157 -10.39 1.36 11.90
CA ALA A 157 -9.86 1.22 13.26
C ALA A 157 -9.72 2.58 13.94
N ARG A 158 -9.97 2.64 15.25
CA ARG A 158 -10.06 3.88 16.06
C ARG A 158 -9.18 3.83 17.31
N ARG A 159 -8.58 4.95 17.69
CA ARG A 159 -7.75 5.11 18.89
C ARG A 159 -8.51 5.78 20.04
#